data_AF-Q08PL7-F1
#
_entry.id   AF-Q08PL7-F1
#
_cell.length_a   1.000
_cell.length_b   1.000
_cell.length_c   1.000
_cell.angle_alpha   90.00
_cell.angle_beta   90.00
_cell.angle_gamma   90.00
#
_symmetry.space_group_name_H-M   'P 1'
#
loop_
_entity.id
_entity.type
_entity.pdbx_description
1 polymer ?
#
loop_
_entity_poly.entity_id
_entity_poly.type
_entity_poly.pdbx_seq_one_letter_code
_entity_poly.pdbx_strand_id
1 'polypeptide(L)'
;MIVTRSLSPASWRKHALAETSAPGDALVAMAAVYVKFVSKQRVGFDLVFARELGGLKEPTLAEAGRTVMDTLLRRALELSRGDANAALKLLERIIASAHGYATLHLSGFMKQRIPDVEEMAAAAAALTRILVAEVSHQAHPA
;
A
#
# COMPACT_ATOMS: atom_id res chain seq x y z
N MET A 1 -27.91 -12.86 -23.08
CA MET A 1 -27.94 -12.98 -21.60
C MET A 1 -26.51 -12.79 -21.09
N ILE A 2 -26.14 -11.57 -20.69
CA ILE A 2 -24.80 -11.24 -20.19
C ILE A 2 -24.87 -11.33 -18.66
N VAL A 3 -24.24 -12.35 -18.07
CA VAL A 3 -24.12 -12.47 -16.61
C VAL A 3 -22.95 -11.59 -16.18
N THR A 4 -23.23 -10.36 -15.75
CA THR A 4 -22.26 -9.53 -15.04
C THR A 4 -22.04 -10.11 -13.65
N ARG A 5 -20.91 -10.80 -13.44
CA ARG A 5 -20.45 -11.21 -12.11
C ARG A 5 -20.08 -9.96 -11.31
N SER A 6 -21.03 -9.48 -10.50
CA SER A 6 -20.77 -8.50 -9.44
C SER A 6 -19.79 -9.12 -8.44
N LEU A 7 -18.58 -8.58 -8.37
CA LEU A 7 -17.62 -8.96 -7.33
C LEU A 7 -17.99 -8.20 -6.06
N SER A 8 -18.38 -8.92 -5.00
CA SER A 8 -18.75 -8.30 -3.73
C SER A 8 -17.52 -7.67 -3.04
N PRO A 9 -17.74 -6.67 -2.15
CA PRO A 9 -16.68 -5.99 -1.39
C PRO A 9 -15.77 -6.92 -0.56
N ALA A 10 -16.15 -8.18 -0.36
CA ALA A 10 -15.35 -9.16 0.39
C ALA A 10 -14.22 -9.80 -0.42
N SER A 11 -14.27 -9.74 -1.76
CA SER A 11 -13.36 -10.49 -2.63
C SER A 11 -11.93 -9.95 -2.66
N TRP A 12 -11.71 -8.64 -2.49
CA TRP A 12 -10.36 -8.07 -2.45
C TRP A 12 -9.63 -8.37 -1.12
N ARG A 13 -10.37 -8.58 -0.02
CA ARG A 13 -9.79 -8.89 1.30
C ARG A 13 -9.02 -10.22 1.30
N LYS A 14 -9.44 -11.20 0.48
CA LYS A 14 -8.84 -12.53 0.45
C LYS A 14 -7.57 -12.65 -0.42
N HIS A 15 -7.26 -11.65 -1.24
CA HIS A 15 -6.14 -11.73 -2.19
C HIS A 15 -4.91 -10.91 -1.83
N ALA A 16 -4.94 -10.06 -0.80
CA ALA A 16 -3.83 -9.15 -0.55
C ALA A 16 -2.87 -9.60 0.57
N LEU A 17 -3.30 -10.44 1.52
CA LEU A 17 -2.50 -10.79 2.69
C LEU A 17 -2.88 -12.20 3.17
N ALA A 18 -2.57 -13.23 2.37
CA ALA A 18 -2.64 -14.58 2.90
C ALA A 18 -1.62 -14.68 4.06
N GLU A 19 -2.06 -15.18 5.22
CA GLU A 19 -1.25 -15.40 6.41
C GLU A 19 -0.02 -16.29 6.18
N THR A 20 0.07 -16.92 5.00
CA THR A 20 1.15 -17.82 4.54
C THR A 20 2.22 -17.16 3.66
N SER A 21 2.08 -15.87 3.33
CA SER A 21 3.12 -15.14 2.57
C SER A 21 4.22 -14.62 3.49
N ALA A 22 5.47 -14.56 3.01
CA ALA A 22 6.57 -14.01 3.80
C ALA A 22 6.22 -12.55 4.20
N PRO A 23 6.65 -12.05 5.37
CA PRO A 23 6.27 -10.71 5.84
C PRO A 23 6.57 -9.60 4.83
N GLY A 24 7.66 -9.75 4.07
CA GLY A 24 8.02 -8.86 2.97
C GLY A 24 7.06 -8.89 1.78
N ASP A 25 6.56 -10.07 1.39
CA ASP A 25 5.66 -10.24 0.25
C ASP A 25 4.34 -9.52 0.46
N ALA A 26 3.82 -9.55 1.69
CA ALA A 26 2.64 -8.81 2.10
C ALA A 26 2.80 -7.29 1.88
N LEU A 27 3.94 -6.72 2.26
CA LEU A 27 4.23 -5.29 2.09
C LEU A 27 4.41 -4.93 0.61
N VAL A 28 5.08 -5.80 -0.16
CA VAL A 28 5.26 -5.65 -1.61
C VAL A 28 3.92 -5.67 -2.34
N ALA A 29 3.04 -6.60 -1.99
CA ALA A 29 1.70 -6.70 -2.55
C ALA A 29 0.85 -5.46 -2.21
N MET A 30 0.94 -4.98 -0.97
CA MET A 30 0.24 -3.76 -0.53
C MET A 30 0.62 -2.56 -1.39
N ALA A 31 1.92 -2.32 -1.63
CA ALA A 31 2.37 -1.18 -2.45
C ALA A 31 1.76 -1.20 -3.86
N ALA A 32 1.74 -2.36 -4.52
CA ALA A 32 1.12 -2.50 -5.84
C ALA A 32 -0.40 -2.29 -5.80
N VAL A 33 -1.09 -2.87 -4.81
CA VAL A 33 -2.54 -2.73 -4.66
C VAL A 33 -2.92 -1.28 -4.39
N TYR A 34 -2.15 -0.57 -3.55
CA TYR A 34 -2.37 0.83 -3.23
C TYR A 34 -2.33 1.70 -4.50
N VAL A 35 -1.29 1.56 -5.33
CA VAL A 35 -1.16 2.32 -6.59
C VAL A 35 -2.37 2.11 -7.49
N LYS A 36 -2.79 0.86 -7.67
CA LYS A 36 -3.96 0.51 -8.50
C LYS A 36 -5.26 1.06 -7.91
N PHE A 37 -5.42 0.98 -6.59
CA PHE A 37 -6.61 1.47 -5.89
C PHE A 37 -6.76 2.97 -6.07
N VAL A 38 -5.73 3.74 -5.76
CA VAL A 38 -5.74 5.21 -5.87
C VAL A 38 -5.95 5.64 -7.32
N SER A 39 -5.27 5.00 -8.26
CA SER A 39 -5.38 5.31 -9.69
C SER A 39 -6.79 5.05 -10.26
N LYS A 40 -7.52 4.06 -9.71
CA LYS A 40 -8.91 3.77 -10.07
C LYS A 40 -9.91 4.72 -9.41
N GLN A 41 -9.66 5.12 -8.17
CA GLN A 41 -10.62 5.90 -7.38
C GLN A 41 -10.49 7.42 -7.56
N ARG A 42 -9.44 7.93 -8.24
CA ARG A 42 -9.15 9.35 -8.60
C ARG A 42 -9.88 10.41 -7.74
N VAL A 43 -11.15 10.70 -8.03
CA VAL A 43 -12.00 11.70 -7.33
C VAL A 43 -12.20 11.39 -5.84
N GLY A 44 -12.37 10.12 -5.45
CA GLY A 44 -12.54 9.72 -4.06
C GLY A 44 -11.26 9.85 -3.23
N PHE A 45 -10.09 9.91 -3.88
CA PHE A 45 -8.82 10.04 -3.20
C PHE A 45 -8.58 11.47 -2.72
N ASP A 46 -8.74 12.46 -3.60
CA ASP A 46 -8.60 13.88 -3.26
C ASP A 46 -9.57 14.29 -2.15
N LEU A 47 -10.76 13.66 -2.12
CA LEU A 47 -11.76 13.84 -1.06
C LEU A 47 -11.31 13.26 0.29
N VAL A 48 -10.72 12.06 0.32
CA VAL A 48 -10.23 11.43 1.56
C VAL A 48 -9.10 12.23 2.21
N PHE A 49 -8.29 12.92 1.41
CA PHE A 49 -7.19 13.76 1.90
C PHE A 49 -7.55 15.25 1.98
N ALA A 50 -8.79 15.64 1.66
CA ALA A 50 -9.24 17.02 1.77
C ALA A 50 -9.21 17.48 3.23
N ARG A 51 -8.46 18.57 3.50
CA ARG A 51 -8.30 19.13 4.85
C ARG A 51 -9.65 19.50 5.48
N GLU A 52 -10.57 19.94 4.64
CA GLU A 52 -11.92 20.39 4.96
C GLU A 52 -12.79 19.26 5.55
N LEU A 53 -12.46 18.00 5.27
CA LEU A 53 -13.17 16.83 5.76
C LEU A 53 -12.50 16.17 6.98
N GLY A 54 -11.36 16.69 7.44
CA GLY A 54 -10.59 16.11 8.55
C GLY A 54 -11.33 16.04 9.90
N GLY A 55 -12.39 16.86 10.07
CA GLY A 55 -13.28 16.85 11.23
C GLY A 55 -14.46 15.87 11.13
N LEU A 56 -14.78 15.37 9.94
CA LEU A 56 -15.90 14.46 9.67
C LEU A 56 -15.44 12.99 9.67
N LYS A 57 -14.73 12.59 10.74
CA LYS A 57 -14.18 11.24 10.86
C LYS A 57 -15.31 10.22 11.05
N GLU A 58 -15.62 9.48 9.99
CA GLU A 58 -16.49 8.30 10.07
C GLU A 58 -15.81 7.20 10.91
N PRO A 59 -16.40 6.79 12.05
CA PRO A 59 -15.77 5.81 12.96
C PRO A 59 -15.43 4.48 12.28
N THR A 60 -16.29 4.03 11.37
CA THR A 60 -16.11 2.78 10.61
C THR A 60 -14.90 2.86 9.67
N LEU A 61 -14.67 4.03 9.05
CA LEU A 61 -13.52 4.26 8.19
C LEU A 61 -12.23 4.30 9.02
N ALA A 62 -12.25 4.96 10.17
CA ALA A 62 -11.13 5.00 11.09
C ALA A 62 -10.76 3.60 11.60
N GLU A 63 -11.74 2.75 11.91
CA GLU A 63 -11.53 1.37 12.34
C GLU A 63 -10.97 0.48 11.21
N ALA A 64 -11.47 0.63 9.99
CA ALA A 64 -10.92 -0.07 8.83
C ALA A 64 -9.46 0.34 8.57
N GLY A 65 -9.13 1.64 8.66
CA GLY A 65 -7.78 2.14 8.54
C GLY A 65 -6.84 1.59 9.61
N ARG A 66 -7.28 1.55 10.88
CA ARG A 66 -6.52 0.93 11.98
C ARG A 66 -6.24 -0.55 11.71
N THR A 67 -7.26 -1.32 11.34
CA THR A 67 -7.10 -2.75 11.02
C THR A 67 -6.05 -3.00 9.93
N VAL A 68 -6.05 -2.18 8.87
CA VAL A 68 -5.04 -2.25 7.81
C VAL A 68 -3.65 -1.93 8.38
N MET A 69 -3.50 -0.82 9.10
CA MET A 69 -2.21 -0.41 9.65
C MET A 69 -1.66 -1.39 10.68
N ASP A 70 -2.49 -1.97 11.54
CA ASP A 70 -2.09 -2.99 12.52
C ASP A 70 -1.53 -4.23 11.82
N THR A 71 -2.13 -4.63 10.70
CA THR A 71 -1.66 -5.76 9.91
C THR A 71 -0.29 -5.46 9.29
N LEU A 72 -0.11 -4.27 8.70
CA LEU A 72 1.15 -3.87 8.09
C LEU A 72 2.26 -3.67 9.13
N LEU A 73 1.94 -3.07 10.28
CA LEU A 73 2.88 -2.86 11.38
C LEU A 73 3.39 -4.17 11.94
N ARG A 74 2.53 -5.18 12.10
CA ARG A 74 2.95 -6.52 12.52
C ARG A 74 4.01 -7.11 11.58
N ARG A 75 3.81 -6.99 10.26
CA ARG A 75 4.78 -7.47 9.26
C ARG A 75 6.09 -6.68 9.27
N ALA A 76 6.01 -5.37 9.43
CA ALA A 76 7.19 -4.53 9.54
C ALA A 76 8.00 -4.84 10.81
N LEU A 77 7.34 -5.11 11.94
CA LEU A 77 7.98 -5.57 13.18
C LEU A 77 8.63 -6.93 13.03
N GLU A 78 8.00 -7.87 12.31
CA GLU A 78 8.60 -9.18 11.99
C GLU A 78 9.93 -9.00 11.22
N LEU A 79 9.96 -8.10 10.24
CA LEU A 79 11.15 -7.80 9.43
C LEU A 79 12.25 -7.04 10.20
N SER A 80 11.87 -6.21 11.17
CA SER A 80 12.79 -5.40 11.98
C SER A 80 13.17 -6.05 13.31
N ARG A 81 12.83 -7.34 13.52
CA ARG A 81 13.07 -8.07 14.78
C ARG A 81 12.49 -7.36 16.02
N GLY A 82 11.35 -6.70 15.85
CA GLY A 82 10.65 -6.00 16.93
C GLY A 82 11.14 -4.58 17.19
N ASP A 83 12.12 -4.05 16.44
CA ASP A 83 12.47 -2.63 16.50
C ASP A 83 11.32 -1.79 15.92
N ALA A 84 10.59 -1.12 16.79
CA ALA A 84 9.44 -0.29 16.44
C ALA A 84 9.82 0.94 15.60
N ASN A 85 10.98 1.54 15.84
CA ASN A 85 11.41 2.72 15.08
C ASN A 85 11.77 2.31 13.65
N ALA A 86 12.52 1.21 13.49
CA ALA A 86 12.82 0.65 12.17
C ALA A 86 11.55 0.21 11.42
N ALA A 87 10.59 -0.41 12.12
CA ALA A 87 9.31 -0.81 11.53
C ALA A 87 8.49 0.40 11.04
N LEU A 88 8.38 1.45 11.85
CA LEU A 88 7.66 2.66 11.48
C LEU A 88 8.33 3.37 10.29
N LYS A 89 9.66 3.49 10.29
CA LYS A 89 10.42 4.06 9.16
C LYS A 89 10.24 3.25 7.87
N LEU A 90 10.20 1.92 7.97
CA LEU A 90 9.93 1.06 6.81
C LEU A 90 8.55 1.35 6.24
N LEU A 91 7.51 1.37 7.08
CA LEU A 91 6.14 1.65 6.63
C LEU A 91 6.00 3.06 6.03
N GLU A 92 6.60 4.06 6.66
CA GLU A 92 6.63 5.44 6.14
C GLU A 92 7.18 5.46 4.71
N ARG A 93 8.35 4.87 4.48
CA ARG A 93 9.01 4.84 3.15
C ARG A 93 8.19 4.09 2.11
N ILE A 94 7.55 2.98 2.48
CA ILE A 94 6.68 2.21 1.58
C ILE A 94 5.43 3.03 1.21
N ILE A 95 4.75 3.61 2.20
CA ILE A 95 3.54 4.40 1.96
C ILE A 95 3.85 5.63 1.13
N ALA A 96 4.90 6.38 1.49
CA ALA A 96 5.31 7.57 0.76
C ALA A 96 5.66 7.26 -0.70
N SER A 97 6.37 6.16 -0.96
CA SER A 97 6.72 5.78 -2.33
C SER A 97 5.53 5.27 -3.15
N ALA A 98 4.67 4.42 -2.57
CA ALA A 98 3.45 3.96 -3.24
C ALA A 98 2.50 5.13 -3.54
N HIS A 99 2.38 6.07 -2.59
CA HIS A 99 1.64 7.31 -2.76
C HIS A 99 2.23 8.20 -3.85
N GLY A 100 3.55 8.41 -3.85
CA GLY A 100 4.23 9.17 -4.89
C GLY A 100 3.97 8.60 -6.28
N TYR A 101 4.11 7.28 -6.46
CA TYR A 101 3.83 6.62 -7.73
C TYR A 101 2.38 6.78 -8.19
N ALA A 102 1.42 6.65 -7.28
CA ALA A 102 0.00 6.87 -7.59
C ALA A 102 -0.26 8.31 -8.02
N THR A 103 0.19 9.30 -7.24
CA THR A 103 -0.05 10.73 -7.52
C THR A 103 0.65 11.19 -8.79
N LEU A 104 1.85 10.68 -9.09
CA LEU A 104 2.58 10.97 -10.33
C LEU A 104 1.91 10.36 -11.57
N HIS A 105 1.24 9.21 -11.42
CA HIS A 105 0.38 8.66 -12.46
C HIS A 105 -0.89 9.51 -12.65
N LEU A 106 -1.52 9.94 -11.55
CA LEU A 106 -2.74 10.74 -11.57
C LEU A 106 -2.55 12.10 -12.24
N SER A 107 -1.45 12.79 -11.94
CA SER A 107 -1.08 14.08 -12.53
C SER A 107 -0.64 13.98 -13.99
N GLY A 108 -0.35 12.77 -14.46
CA GLY A 108 0.18 12.51 -15.78
C GLY A 108 1.68 12.79 -15.94
N PHE A 109 2.37 13.17 -14.86
CA PHE A 109 3.82 13.47 -14.89
C PHE A 109 4.64 12.30 -15.44
N MET A 110 4.28 11.06 -15.10
CA MET A 110 5.02 9.88 -15.53
C MET A 110 4.57 9.31 -16.89
N LYS A 111 3.56 9.88 -17.57
CA LYS A 111 2.95 9.25 -18.76
C LYS A 111 3.91 8.91 -19.89
N GLN A 112 4.98 9.68 -20.07
CA GLN A 112 5.97 9.42 -21.12
C GLN A 112 6.95 8.29 -20.76
N ARG A 113 7.15 8.02 -19.47
CA ARG A 113 8.13 7.04 -18.98
C ARG A 113 7.47 5.72 -18.54
N ILE A 114 6.31 5.82 -17.90
CA ILE A 114 5.52 4.72 -17.36
C ILE A 114 4.04 5.06 -17.63
N PRO A 115 3.52 4.75 -18.83
CA PRO A 115 2.18 5.13 -19.23
C PRO A 115 1.10 4.35 -18.49
N ASP A 116 1.40 3.12 -18.07
CA ASP A 116 0.42 2.18 -17.54
C ASP A 116 0.43 2.10 -16.00
N VAL A 117 -0.75 1.93 -15.42
CA VAL A 117 -0.95 1.79 -13.97
C VAL A 117 -0.36 0.48 -13.45
N GLU A 118 -0.34 -0.58 -14.26
CA GLU A 118 0.25 -1.86 -13.87
C GLU A 118 1.78 -1.75 -13.78
N GLU A 119 2.42 -1.08 -14.72
CA GLU A 119 3.86 -0.78 -14.65
C GLU A 119 4.19 0.11 -13.45
N MET A 120 3.33 1.07 -13.13
CA MET A 120 3.49 1.93 -11.95
C MET A 120 3.39 1.13 -10.65
N ALA A 121 2.43 0.21 -10.57
CA ALA A 121 2.26 -0.69 -9.44
C ALA A 121 3.46 -1.65 -9.30
N ALA A 122 3.99 -2.13 -10.42
CA ALA A 122 5.19 -2.97 -10.45
C ALA A 122 6.43 -2.20 -9.96
N ALA A 123 6.58 -0.92 -10.34
CA ALA A 123 7.67 -0.07 -9.87
C ALA A 123 7.61 0.17 -8.34
N ALA A 124 6.41 0.40 -7.79
CA ALA A 124 6.20 0.52 -6.34
C ALA A 124 6.54 -0.78 -5.59
N ALA A 125 6.12 -1.92 -6.13
CA ALA A 125 6.46 -3.24 -5.59
C ALA A 125 7.97 -3.51 -5.62
N ALA A 126 8.63 -3.18 -6.74
CA ALA A 126 10.07 -3.35 -6.88
C ALA A 126 10.86 -2.51 -5.86
N LEU A 127 10.50 -1.24 -5.68
CA LEU A 127 11.11 -0.40 -4.66
C LEU A 127 10.85 -0.95 -3.24
N THR A 128 9.65 -1.45 -2.98
CA THR A 128 9.32 -2.06 -1.68
C THR A 128 10.19 -3.28 -1.38
N ARG A 129 10.52 -4.12 -2.38
CA ARG A 129 11.46 -5.24 -2.18
C ARG A 129 12.84 -4.77 -1.73
N ILE A 130 13.33 -3.66 -2.29
CA ILE A 130 14.61 -3.06 -1.90
C ILE A 130 14.56 -2.59 -0.45
N LEU A 131 13.50 -1.89 -0.05
CA LEU A 131 13.31 -1.40 1.32
C LEU A 131 13.21 -2.55 2.34
N VAL A 132 12.50 -3.62 1.99
CA VAL A 132 12.40 -4.83 2.81
C VAL A 132 13.77 -5.49 2.98
N ALA A 133 14.54 -5.64 1.90
CA ALA A 133 15.88 -6.20 1.97
C ALA A 133 16.82 -5.35 2.83
N GLU A 134 16.74 -4.02 2.69
CA GLU A 134 17.52 -3.07 3.48
C GLU A 134 17.28 -3.24 4.99
N VAL A 135 16.01 -3.25 5.42
CA VAL A 135 15.70 -3.38 6.86
C VAL A 135 16.07 -4.76 7.39
N SER A 136 15.87 -5.83 6.61
CA SER A 136 16.26 -7.19 7.01
C SER A 136 17.77 -7.33 7.15
N HIS A 137 18.55 -6.70 6.27
CA HIS A 137 20.01 -6.64 6.38
C HIS A 137 20.46 -5.83 7.61
N GLN A 138 19.85 -4.67 7.87
CA GLN A 138 20.16 -3.88 9.07
C GLN A 138 19.88 -4.66 10.37
N ALA A 139 18.85 -5.51 10.36
CA ALA A 139 18.53 -6.40 11.47
C ALA A 139 19.49 -7.61 11.60
N HIS A 140 20.28 -7.90 10.56
CA HIS A 140 21.25 -9.01 10.48
C HIS A 140 22.59 -8.53 9.89
N PRO A 141 23.38 -7.70 10.61
CA PRO A 141 24.73 -7.37 10.16
C PRO A 141 25.58 -8.63 10.10
N ALA A 142 26.33 -8.80 9.00
CA ALA A 142 27.25 -9.93 8.78
C ALA A 142 28.33 -10.02 9.86
#